data_AF-A0A800F5U4-F1
#
_entry.id   AF-A0A800F5U4-F1
#
_cell.length_a   1.000
_cell.length_b   1.000
_cell.length_c   1.000
_cell.angle_alpha   90.00
_cell.angle_beta   90.00
_cell.angle_gamma   90.00
#
_symmetry.space_group_name_H-M   'P 1'
#
loop_
_entity.id
_entity.type
_entity.pdbx_description
1 polymer ?
#
loop_
_entity_poly.entity_id
_entity_poly.type
_entity_poly.pdbx_seq_one_letter_code
_entity_poly.pdbx_strand_id
1 'polypeptide(L)'
;MMVCTLGFGLANSSAEVASFAQAPAESEGVLMDLHGVLVDVARARQDLNNPLTSALAEVQLLLFDEQDDEARESLEVIQSQLRRMRDLIAATSYLRPARK
;
A
#
# COMPACT_ATOMS: atom_id res chain seq x y z
N MET A 1 17.10 11.20 -25.69
CA MET A 1 17.02 10.24 -24.58
C MET A 1 16.01 10.79 -23.58
N MET A 2 14.84 10.15 -23.45
CA MET A 2 13.69 10.69 -22.70
C MET A 2 13.81 10.24 -21.25
N VAL A 3 14.04 11.18 -20.32
CA VAL A 3 14.14 10.90 -18.89
C VAL A 3 12.73 11.02 -18.30
N CYS A 4 12.12 9.90 -17.91
CA CYS A 4 10.83 9.88 -17.22
C CYS A 4 11.06 10.03 -15.72
N THR A 5 10.62 11.14 -15.15
CA THR A 5 10.77 11.45 -13.73
C THR A 5 9.48 11.14 -12.98
N LEU A 6 9.52 10.22 -12.02
CA LEU A 6 8.39 9.88 -11.16
C LEU A 6 8.38 10.83 -9.94
N GLY A 7 7.56 11.89 -10.01
CA GLY A 7 7.27 12.75 -8.87
C GLY A 7 6.02 12.27 -8.13
N PHE A 8 6.12 12.07 -6.82
CA PHE A 8 4.95 11.93 -5.97
C PHE A 8 4.21 13.28 -5.92
N GLY A 9 3.05 13.36 -6.58
CA GLY A 9 2.00 14.36 -6.30
C GLY A 9 2.26 15.82 -6.70
N LEU A 10 3.49 16.23 -7.02
CA LEU A 10 3.77 17.55 -7.61
C LEU A 10 4.40 17.38 -9.00
N ALA A 11 3.85 18.10 -9.97
CA ALA A 11 4.41 18.21 -11.32
C ALA A 11 5.69 19.05 -11.27
N ASN A 12 6.78 18.43 -10.84
CA ASN A 12 8.10 19.06 -10.87
C ASN A 12 8.52 19.23 -12.34
N SER A 13 9.08 20.38 -12.66
CA SER A 13 9.58 20.63 -14.01
C SER A 13 10.78 19.72 -14.31
N SER A 14 10.97 19.36 -15.58
CA SER A 14 12.10 18.51 -16.00
C SER A 14 13.45 19.12 -15.62
N ALA A 15 13.54 20.45 -15.51
CA ALA A 15 14.72 21.19 -15.08
C ALA A 15 15.02 20.99 -13.58
N GLU A 16 14.01 21.03 -12.71
CA GLU A 16 14.18 20.81 -11.27
C GLU A 16 14.64 19.38 -10.99
N VAL A 17 14.07 18.39 -11.67
CA VAL A 17 14.49 17.00 -11.49
C VAL A 17 15.91 16.77 -12.03
N ALA A 18 16.28 17.42 -13.15
CA ALA A 18 17.64 17.37 -13.66
C ALA A 18 18.65 17.98 -12.67
N SER A 19 18.29 19.08 -12.00
CA SER A 19 19.14 19.67 -10.95
C SER A 19 19.27 18.78 -9.71
N PHE A 20 18.19 18.10 -9.31
CA PHE A 20 18.20 17.14 -8.21
C PHE A 20 19.03 15.90 -8.54
N ALA A 21 18.94 15.39 -9.78
CA ALA A 21 19.73 14.25 -10.24
C ALA A 21 21.22 14.57 -10.44
N GLN A 22 21.58 15.85 -10.61
CA GLN A 22 22.97 16.33 -10.70
C GLN A 22 23.57 16.68 -9.34
N ALA A 23 22.79 16.60 -8.25
CA ALA A 23 23.29 16.79 -6.90
C ALA A 23 24.29 15.67 -6.52
N PRO A 24 25.32 15.97 -5.70
CA PRO A 24 26.41 15.05 -5.40
C PRO A 24 25.92 13.77 -4.69
N ALA A 25 26.77 12.74 -4.65
CA ALA A 25 26.53 11.33 -4.26
C ALA A 25 25.66 11.08 -3.00
N GLU A 26 25.46 12.06 -2.14
CA GLU A 26 24.49 12.02 -1.03
C GLU A 26 23.05 11.80 -1.53
N SER A 27 22.69 12.32 -2.70
CA SER A 27 21.36 12.10 -3.31
C SER A 27 21.17 10.68 -3.86
N GLU A 28 22.25 9.98 -4.22
CA GLU A 28 22.19 8.58 -4.68
C GLU A 28 21.85 7.63 -3.52
N GLY A 29 22.37 7.92 -2.32
CA GLY A 29 22.00 7.20 -1.09
C GLY A 29 20.52 7.38 -0.73
N VAL A 30 20.01 8.62 -0.74
CA VAL A 30 18.60 8.90 -0.43
C VAL A 30 17.63 8.22 -1.40
N LEU A 31 17.98 8.13 -2.70
CA LEU A 31 17.17 7.43 -3.70
C LEU A 31 17.17 5.91 -3.50
N MET A 32 18.30 5.31 -3.11
CA MET A 32 18.38 3.90 -2.73
C MET A 32 17.56 3.61 -1.47
N ASP A 33 17.62 4.50 -0.47
CA ASP A 33 16.83 4.38 0.76
C ASP A 33 15.33 4.46 0.47
N LEU A 34 14.89 5.42 -0.36
CA LEU A 34 13.50 5.53 -0.80
C LEU A 34 13.05 4.29 -1.59
N HIS A 35 13.89 3.77 -2.48
CA HIS A 35 13.60 2.54 -3.20
C HIS A 35 13.42 1.36 -2.24
N GLY A 36 14.30 1.22 -1.24
CA GLY A 36 14.20 0.22 -0.18
C GLY A 36 12.88 0.31 0.59
N VAL A 37 12.52 1.52 1.04
CA VAL A 37 11.24 1.76 1.73
C VAL A 37 10.04 1.38 0.85
N LEU A 38 10.06 1.71 -0.45
CA LEU A 38 8.96 1.35 -1.35
C LEU A 38 8.86 -0.17 -1.59
N VAL A 39 9.98 -0.87 -1.62
CA VAL A 39 10.02 -2.33 -1.67
C VAL A 39 9.44 -2.93 -0.38
N ASP A 40 9.83 -2.40 0.79
CA ASP A 40 9.33 -2.86 2.08
C ASP A 40 7.82 -2.62 2.24
N VAL A 41 7.33 -1.46 1.82
CA VAL A 41 5.88 -1.16 1.79
C VAL A 41 5.14 -2.12 0.87
N ALA A 42 5.69 -2.42 -0.31
CA ALA A 42 5.08 -3.37 -1.23
C ALA A 42 5.03 -4.79 -0.65
N ARG A 43 6.08 -5.20 0.07
CA ARG A 43 6.14 -6.49 0.77
C ARG A 43 5.15 -6.54 1.93
N ALA A 44 5.13 -5.53 2.79
CA ALA A 44 4.20 -5.42 3.90
C ALA A 44 2.74 -5.50 3.43
N ARG A 45 2.38 -4.84 2.32
CA ARG A 45 1.05 -4.98 1.71
C ARG A 45 0.75 -6.42 1.32
N GLN A 46 1.68 -7.10 0.67
CA GLN A 46 1.51 -8.50 0.28
C GLN A 46 1.28 -9.38 1.52
N ASP A 47 2.10 -9.20 2.54
CA ASP A 47 2.07 -9.97 3.78
C ASP A 47 0.79 -9.71 4.59
N LEU A 48 0.24 -8.49 4.56
CA LEU A 48 -1.02 -8.12 5.23
C LEU A 48 -2.27 -8.55 4.45
N ASN A 49 -2.23 -8.53 3.12
CA ASN A 49 -3.38 -8.92 2.30
C ASN A 49 -3.77 -10.38 2.49
N ASN A 50 -2.79 -11.26 2.76
CA ASN A 50 -3.05 -12.68 2.96
C ASN A 50 -3.91 -12.97 4.22
N PRO A 51 -3.51 -12.56 5.44
CA PRO A 51 -4.34 -12.74 6.63
C PRO A 51 -5.66 -11.97 6.57
N LEU A 52 -5.71 -10.78 5.96
CA LEU A 52 -6.98 -10.04 5.79
C LEU A 52 -7.95 -10.79 4.88
N THR A 53 -7.46 -11.45 3.84
CA THR A 53 -8.30 -12.27 2.95
C THR A 53 -8.84 -13.49 3.69
N SER A 54 -7.99 -14.18 4.48
CA SER A 54 -8.44 -15.30 5.32
C SER A 54 -9.49 -14.87 6.33
N ALA A 55 -9.22 -13.81 7.09
CA ALA A 55 -10.14 -13.32 8.12
C ALA A 55 -11.49 -12.88 7.54
N LEU A 56 -11.51 -12.23 6.36
CA LEU A 56 -12.76 -11.89 5.67
C LEU A 56 -13.55 -13.12 5.25
N ALA A 57 -12.88 -14.17 4.75
CA ALA A 57 -13.51 -15.42 4.38
C ALA A 57 -14.07 -16.15 5.61
N GLU A 58 -13.31 -16.22 6.70
CA GLU A 58 -13.74 -16.82 7.97
C GLU A 58 -14.98 -16.12 8.53
N VAL A 59 -14.99 -14.78 8.58
CA VAL A 59 -16.17 -14.02 9.03
C VAL A 59 -17.38 -14.26 8.12
N GLN A 60 -17.18 -14.38 6.81
CA GLN A 60 -18.26 -14.71 5.88
C GLN A 60 -18.84 -16.11 6.12
N LEU A 61 -17.99 -17.08 6.45
CA LEU A 61 -18.43 -18.43 6.81
C LEU A 61 -19.20 -18.44 8.13
N LEU A 62 -18.73 -17.70 9.13
CA LEU A 62 -19.43 -17.58 10.41
C LEU A 62 -20.80 -16.93 10.24
N LEU A 63 -20.88 -15.84 9.47
CA LEU A 63 -22.15 -15.16 9.15
C LEU A 63 -23.14 -16.02 8.36
N PHE A 64 -22.70 -17.09 7.69
CA PHE A 64 -23.55 -17.92 6.85
C PHE A 64 -24.59 -18.70 7.67
N ASP A 65 -24.18 -19.23 8.83
CA ASP A 65 -25.02 -20.08 9.70
C ASP A 65 -25.34 -19.45 11.07
N GLU A 66 -24.95 -18.19 11.30
CA GLU A 66 -25.22 -17.51 12.57
C GLU A 66 -26.70 -17.17 12.74
N GLN A 67 -27.26 -17.58 13.88
CA GLN A 67 -28.68 -17.41 14.24
C GLN A 67 -28.88 -16.47 15.43
N ASP A 68 -27.82 -16.20 16.20
CA ASP A 68 -27.85 -15.23 17.28
C ASP A 68 -27.66 -13.81 16.72
N ASP A 69 -28.64 -12.93 16.96
CA ASP A 69 -28.64 -11.56 16.44
C ASP A 69 -27.48 -10.73 17.01
N GLU A 70 -27.10 -10.94 18.28
CA GLU A 70 -25.99 -10.23 18.92
C GLU A 70 -24.63 -10.67 18.34
N ALA A 71 -24.41 -11.97 18.19
CA ALA A 71 -23.23 -12.52 17.52
C ALA A 71 -23.15 -12.06 16.06
N ARG A 72 -24.28 -12.03 15.35
CA ARG A 72 -24.36 -11.55 13.96
C ARG A 72 -23.96 -10.08 13.83
N GLU A 73 -24.50 -9.19 14.67
CA GLU A 73 -24.14 -7.77 14.68
C GLU A 73 -22.64 -7.59 14.93
N SER A 74 -22.09 -8.34 15.89
CA SER A 74 -20.66 -8.33 16.20
C SER A 74 -19.81 -8.76 15.00
N LEU A 75 -20.20 -9.83 14.29
CA LEU A 75 -19.52 -10.31 13.09
C LEU A 75 -19.60 -9.31 11.93
N GLU A 76 -20.73 -8.63 11.74
CA GLU A 76 -20.89 -7.57 10.73
C GLU A 76 -19.97 -6.38 11.02
N VAL A 77 -19.82 -5.98 12.29
CA VAL A 77 -18.85 -4.96 12.71
C VAL A 77 -17.42 -5.40 12.40
N ILE A 78 -17.04 -6.63 12.76
CA ILE A 78 -15.72 -7.19 12.44
C ILE A 78 -15.47 -7.17 10.93
N GLN A 79 -16.45 -7.61 10.13
CA GLN A 79 -16.36 -7.60 8.67
C GLN A 79 -16.13 -6.19 8.12
N SER A 80 -16.85 -5.19 8.64
CA SER A 80 -16.70 -3.79 8.28
C SER A 80 -15.28 -3.27 8.57
N GLN A 81 -14.73 -3.59 9.74
CA GLN A 81 -13.36 -3.20 10.10
C GLN A 81 -12.31 -3.88 9.21
N LEU A 82 -12.47 -5.18 8.91
CA LEU A 82 -11.58 -5.91 8.00
C LEU A 82 -11.59 -5.32 6.59
N ARG A 83 -12.78 -4.95 6.07
CA ARG A 83 -12.89 -4.24 4.78
C ARG A 83 -12.20 -2.89 4.84
N ARG A 84 -12.39 -2.11 5.90
CA ARG A 84 -11.71 -0.83 6.09
C ARG A 84 -10.19 -0.97 6.11
N MET A 85 -9.65 -1.97 6.81
CA MET A 85 -8.21 -2.25 6.83
C MET A 85 -7.67 -2.56 5.43
N ARG A 86 -8.36 -3.44 4.69
CA ARG A 86 -8.02 -3.77 3.29
C ARG A 86 -8.03 -2.51 2.42
N ASP A 87 -9.03 -1.65 2.56
CA ASP A 87 -9.17 -0.45 1.75
C ASP A 87 -8.06 0.58 2.08
N LEU A 88 -7.69 0.73 3.37
CA LEU A 88 -6.55 1.55 3.79
C LEU A 88 -5.23 1.04 3.22
N ILE A 89 -5.01 -0.27 3.23
CA ILE A 89 -3.82 -0.88 2.63
C ILE A 89 -3.83 -0.70 1.11
N ALA A 90 -4.98 -0.88 0.45
CA ALA A 90 -5.13 -0.64 -0.98
C ALA A 90 -4.85 0.82 -1.35
N ALA A 91 -5.19 1.78 -0.47
CA ALA A 91 -4.86 3.18 -0.65
C ALA A 91 -3.34 3.42 -0.69
N THR A 92 -2.50 2.53 -0.17
CA THR A 92 -1.03 2.61 -0.28
C THR A 92 -0.48 2.05 -1.61
N SER A 93 -1.34 1.57 -2.51
CA SER A 93 -0.91 0.91 -3.77
C SER A 93 -0.07 1.79 -4.72
N TYR A 94 -0.22 3.11 -4.62
CA TYR A 94 0.58 4.06 -5.38
C TYR A 94 2.05 4.14 -4.91
N LEU A 95 2.33 3.73 -3.67
CA LEU A 95 3.68 3.58 -3.13
C LEU A 95 4.29 2.27 -3.65
N ARG A 96 4.84 2.30 -4.86
CA ARG A 96 5.53 1.16 -5.46
C ARG A 96 6.86 1.59 -6.09
N PRO A 97 7.90 0.73 -6.07
CA PRO A 97 9.12 1.01 -6.79
C PRO A 97 8.84 1.06 -8.30
N ALA A 98 9.61 1.89 -9.02
CA ALA A 98 9.55 1.93 -10.48
C ALA A 98 9.83 0.54 -11.07
N ARG A 99 9.02 0.10 -12.03
CA ARG A 99 9.32 -1.11 -12.80
C ARG A 99 10.53 -0.80 -13.68
N LYS A 100 11.60 -1.59 -13.53
CA LYS A 100 12.76 -1.58 -14.43
C LYS A 100 12.34 -1.93 -15.85
#